data_AF-A0A2S7EQR2-F1
#
_entry.id   AF-A0A2S7EQR2-F1
#
_cell.length_a   1.000
_cell.length_b   1.000
_cell.length_c   1.000
_cell.angle_alpha   90.00
_cell.angle_beta   90.00
_cell.angle_gamma   90.00
#
_symmetry.space_group_name_H-M   'P 1'
#
loop_
_entity.id
_entity.type
_entity.pdbx_description
1 polymer ?
#
loop_
_entity_poly.entity_id
_entity_poly.type
_entity_poly.pdbx_seq_one_letter_code
_entity_poly.pdbx_strand_id
1 'polypeptide(L)'
;MLAYCMQRMLQDMMQPQDQPSYDGQPPANSNPTPSMQPSSPPYSTNPSGQSGSGTGGGSNSNNSNSNGGTGAGSGASPTSPSQPVTPSSTGTQAPVPPGKVVTAPPGVQNKTIVVHKGEVFDGKGQTYTGGPGLGDGSQSEHQQPLFVVEDGGSICNVHMNGGGDGVHFIGSGKMVNCVNEDVSEDAVTIDGQGNREHDAGIAGGSSEVSGRPQVEIINSTFNNASDKVVQDNGAADVVMSGDTVNGAGKVFRTNGGHNEIDTHLQVANCDFNQIQEAVFRTDAASATVSLTNLKTDAPNEVIAPSNSQASGATSISHKGYSG
;
A
#
# COMPACT_ATOMS: atom_id res chain seq x y z
N MET A 1 -30.90 6.76 17.58
CA MET A 1 -29.49 6.35 17.46
C MET A 1 -28.62 7.30 18.27
N LEU A 2 -28.59 7.10 19.59
CA LEU A 2 -27.80 7.87 20.55
C LEU A 2 -27.85 7.12 21.89
N ALA A 3 -27.21 5.95 21.95
CA ALA A 3 -27.11 5.17 23.19
C ALA A 3 -26.08 4.03 23.05
N TYR A 4 -24.81 4.32 22.74
CA TYR A 4 -23.72 3.33 22.93
C TYR A 4 -22.34 4.02 23.02
N CYS A 5 -22.17 5.04 23.87
CA CYS A 5 -20.85 5.64 24.15
C CYS A 5 -20.56 5.93 25.63
N MET A 6 -21.28 5.36 26.59
CA MET A 6 -21.10 5.70 28.03
C MET A 6 -21.12 4.46 28.93
N GLN A 7 -20.24 3.48 28.67
CA GLN A 7 -20.08 2.36 29.61
C GLN A 7 -18.64 1.85 29.73
N ARG A 8 -17.70 2.79 29.89
CA ARG A 8 -16.33 2.47 30.33
C ARG A 8 -15.59 3.58 31.10
N MET A 9 -16.32 4.43 31.83
CA MET A 9 -15.73 5.46 32.72
C MET A 9 -16.40 5.55 34.12
N LEU A 10 -16.94 4.45 34.65
CA LEU A 10 -17.66 4.46 35.93
C LEU A 10 -17.35 3.25 36.84
N GLN A 11 -16.15 2.67 36.75
CA GLN A 11 -15.73 1.59 37.66
C GLN A 11 -14.49 1.90 38.52
N ASP A 12 -13.97 3.13 38.50
CA ASP A 12 -12.77 3.51 39.28
C ASP A 12 -13.00 4.60 40.34
N MET A 13 -14.24 4.83 40.78
CA MET A 13 -14.55 5.90 41.76
C MET A 13 -15.43 5.49 42.95
N MET A 14 -15.52 4.20 43.30
CA MET A 14 -16.22 3.79 44.52
C MET A 14 -15.39 2.79 45.34
N GLN A 15 -14.47 3.32 46.14
CA GLN A 15 -14.08 2.71 47.42
C GLN A 15 -14.43 3.69 48.55
N PRO A 16 -15.25 3.29 49.54
CA PRO A 16 -15.50 4.11 50.72
C PRO A 16 -14.28 4.17 51.64
N GLN A 17 -13.89 5.38 52.04
CA GLN A 17 -13.03 5.62 53.20
C GLN A 17 -13.90 5.69 54.46
N ASP A 18 -13.56 4.93 55.50
CA ASP A 18 -13.76 5.29 56.91
C ASP A 18 -12.81 4.49 57.83
N GLN A 19 -12.18 5.22 58.77
CA GLN A 19 -11.12 4.91 59.77
C GLN A 19 -11.69 4.29 61.08
N PRO A 20 -10.94 3.87 62.16
CA PRO A 20 -9.60 4.32 62.63
C PRO A 20 -8.63 3.26 63.26
N SER A 21 -7.46 3.78 63.68
CA SER A 21 -6.21 3.25 64.28
C SER A 21 -6.27 2.39 65.57
N TYR A 22 -5.31 1.46 65.75
CA TYR A 22 -4.51 1.21 66.99
C TYR A 22 -3.26 0.29 66.76
N ASP A 23 -2.12 0.75 67.29
CA ASP A 23 -0.80 0.18 67.69
C ASP A 23 -0.27 -1.24 67.32
N GLY A 24 1.04 -1.29 66.96
CA GLY A 24 2.02 -2.17 67.66
C GLY A 24 2.79 -3.29 66.92
N GLN A 25 3.99 -2.95 66.40
CA GLN A 25 5.24 -3.77 66.19
C GLN A 25 5.31 -5.03 65.26
N PRO A 26 6.51 -5.32 64.64
CA PRO A 26 6.74 -6.34 63.58
C PRO A 26 7.52 -7.60 64.11
N PRO A 27 8.12 -8.51 63.30
CA PRO A 27 7.98 -8.93 61.88
C PRO A 27 7.77 -10.47 61.71
N ALA A 28 7.46 -10.97 60.49
CA ALA A 28 7.94 -12.30 60.04
C ALA A 28 7.73 -12.56 58.53
N ASN A 29 8.79 -13.10 57.94
CA ASN A 29 9.05 -13.53 56.57
C ASN A 29 8.41 -14.90 56.27
N SER A 30 7.81 -15.09 55.09
CA SER A 30 7.94 -16.31 54.28
C SER A 30 7.12 -16.24 52.98
N ASN A 31 7.84 -16.18 51.85
CA ASN A 31 7.39 -16.60 50.53
C ASN A 31 7.16 -18.14 50.53
N PRO A 32 6.33 -18.72 49.63
CA PRO A 32 6.77 -18.90 48.25
C PRO A 32 5.69 -18.75 47.15
N THR A 33 6.17 -18.32 45.99
CA THR A 33 5.57 -18.40 44.65
C THR A 33 5.28 -19.84 44.21
N PRO A 34 4.31 -20.01 43.29
CA PRO A 34 4.46 -20.94 42.18
C PRO A 34 4.49 -20.21 40.84
N SER A 35 5.53 -20.52 40.07
CA SER A 35 5.72 -20.21 38.66
C SER A 35 4.70 -20.91 37.75
N MET A 36 4.22 -20.22 36.71
CA MET A 36 3.89 -20.87 35.44
C MET A 36 4.36 -19.99 34.27
N GLN A 37 5.18 -20.60 33.42
CA GLN A 37 5.69 -20.06 32.14
C GLN A 37 4.61 -20.05 31.06
N PRO A 38 4.79 -19.22 30.01
CA PRO A 38 3.82 -19.03 28.92
C PRO A 38 3.88 -20.16 27.89
N SER A 39 2.71 -20.54 27.37
CA SER A 39 2.55 -21.53 26.30
C SER A 39 2.19 -20.87 24.96
N SER A 40 3.06 -21.05 23.97
CA SER A 40 2.82 -21.04 22.52
C SER A 40 3.77 -22.08 21.88
N PRO A 41 3.62 -22.50 20.61
CA PRO A 41 2.46 -22.93 19.81
C PRO A 41 2.72 -24.38 19.27
N PRO A 42 2.15 -24.83 18.12
CA PRO A 42 2.99 -24.74 16.92
C PRO A 42 2.28 -24.49 15.57
N TYR A 43 2.94 -23.69 14.73
CA TYR A 43 2.85 -23.68 13.27
C TYR A 43 3.47 -24.97 12.69
N SER A 44 2.98 -25.41 11.52
CA SER A 44 3.58 -26.49 10.73
C SER A 44 4.12 -25.93 9.41
N THR A 45 5.45 -25.85 9.31
CA THR A 45 6.20 -25.77 8.05
C THR A 45 6.60 -27.17 7.62
N ASN A 46 6.50 -27.50 6.33
CA ASN A 46 7.21 -28.66 5.79
C ASN A 46 7.77 -28.39 4.38
N PRO A 47 9.10 -28.40 4.20
CA PRO A 47 9.75 -28.60 2.91
C PRO A 47 10.54 -29.92 2.91
N SER A 48 10.29 -30.82 1.95
CA SER A 48 11.25 -31.88 1.61
C SER A 48 10.98 -32.50 0.24
N GLY A 49 12.01 -32.51 -0.61
CA GLY A 49 12.06 -33.24 -1.87
C GLY A 49 13.42 -33.08 -2.55
N GLN A 50 14.46 -33.71 -1.99
CA GLN A 50 15.82 -33.76 -2.52
C GLN A 50 16.19 -35.18 -2.95
N SER A 51 16.77 -35.32 -4.14
CA SER A 51 17.60 -36.45 -4.61
C SER A 51 18.56 -35.86 -5.66
N GLY A 52 19.88 -35.77 -5.48
CA GLY A 52 20.85 -36.87 -5.36
C GLY A 52 21.55 -37.09 -6.72
N SER A 53 22.54 -36.27 -7.07
CA SER A 53 24.00 -36.57 -7.09
C SER A 53 24.51 -37.39 -8.29
N GLY A 54 25.42 -36.77 -9.07
CA GLY A 54 26.27 -37.43 -10.06
C GLY A 54 27.48 -36.55 -10.42
N THR A 55 28.63 -36.86 -9.83
CA THR A 55 29.96 -36.28 -10.08
C THR A 55 30.58 -36.77 -11.39
N GLY A 56 31.31 -35.90 -12.10
CA GLY A 56 32.23 -36.28 -13.16
C GLY A 56 33.07 -35.09 -13.64
N GLY A 57 34.33 -35.03 -13.22
CA GLY A 57 35.30 -34.02 -13.63
C GLY A 57 35.92 -34.29 -15.01
N GLY A 58 36.52 -33.26 -15.58
CA GLY A 58 37.31 -33.36 -16.81
C GLY A 58 37.71 -32.00 -17.36
N SER A 59 38.92 -31.56 -17.01
CA SER A 59 39.64 -30.45 -17.66
C SER A 59 40.01 -30.81 -19.10
N ASN A 60 39.92 -29.85 -20.04
CA ASN A 60 40.98 -29.65 -21.02
C ASN A 60 40.94 -28.26 -21.66
N SER A 61 42.15 -27.74 -21.89
CA SER A 61 42.47 -26.43 -22.46
C SER A 61 42.70 -26.47 -23.98
N ASN A 62 42.84 -25.27 -24.56
CA ASN A 62 43.34 -24.91 -25.90
C ASN A 62 42.34 -25.13 -27.05
N ASN A 63 42.25 -24.27 -28.06
CA ASN A 63 43.31 -23.52 -28.71
C ASN A 63 42.77 -22.26 -29.41
N SER A 64 43.64 -21.25 -29.40
CA SER A 64 43.70 -20.01 -30.16
C SER A 64 43.44 -20.18 -31.66
N ASN A 65 42.89 -19.14 -32.29
CA ASN A 65 43.43 -18.70 -33.57
C ASN A 65 43.35 -17.17 -33.71
N SER A 66 44.48 -16.61 -34.14
CA SER A 66 44.78 -15.20 -34.27
C SER A 66 44.79 -14.83 -35.75
N ASN A 67 44.26 -13.67 -36.10
CA ASN A 67 44.71 -12.85 -37.24
C ASN A 67 44.08 -11.45 -37.01
N GLY A 68 44.81 -10.34 -36.89
CA GLY A 68 45.99 -9.90 -37.62
C GLY A 68 45.56 -8.74 -38.52
N GLY A 69 45.70 -7.49 -38.07
CA GLY A 69 45.30 -6.31 -38.84
C GLY A 69 45.76 -4.99 -38.19
N THR A 70 46.80 -4.40 -38.76
CA THR A 70 47.59 -3.24 -38.36
C THR A 70 46.90 -1.88 -38.48
N GLY A 71 47.25 -0.91 -37.63
CA GLY A 71 47.00 0.52 -37.87
C GLY A 71 47.47 1.41 -36.72
N ALA A 72 48.56 2.15 -36.92
CA ALA A 72 49.18 3.08 -35.97
C ALA A 72 48.43 4.42 -35.89
N GLY A 73 48.44 5.07 -34.71
CA GLY A 73 47.97 6.44 -34.53
C GLY A 73 48.11 6.93 -33.08
N SER A 74 49.03 7.87 -32.89
CA SER A 74 49.50 8.45 -31.63
C SER A 74 48.53 9.47 -31.01
N GLY A 75 48.61 9.69 -29.69
CA GLY A 75 48.27 10.97 -29.05
C GLY A 75 47.35 10.89 -27.82
N ALA A 76 47.93 11.13 -26.64
CA ALA A 76 47.24 11.18 -25.35
C ALA A 76 46.79 12.60 -24.97
N SER A 77 45.60 12.75 -24.33
CA SER A 77 45.29 13.76 -23.29
C SER A 77 43.83 13.64 -22.77
N PRO A 78 43.50 14.21 -21.58
CA PRO A 78 43.00 13.44 -20.45
C PRO A 78 41.47 13.42 -20.27
N THR A 79 41.02 12.41 -19.53
CA THR A 79 39.64 12.20 -19.05
C THR A 79 39.21 13.26 -18.06
N SER A 80 38.11 13.97 -18.38
CA SER A 80 37.37 14.82 -17.45
C SER A 80 36.31 13.99 -16.71
N PRO A 81 36.09 14.14 -15.39
CA PRO A 81 35.09 13.37 -14.67
C PRO A 81 33.68 13.76 -15.12
N SER A 82 32.90 12.77 -15.55
CA SER A 82 31.48 12.91 -15.89
C SER A 82 30.67 13.35 -14.65
N GLN A 83 29.95 14.47 -14.79
CA GLN A 83 28.91 14.87 -13.84
C GLN A 83 27.79 13.81 -13.78
N PRO A 84 27.08 13.67 -12.65
CA PRO A 84 25.92 12.81 -12.55
C PRO A 84 24.84 13.35 -13.50
N VAL A 85 24.34 12.48 -14.38
CA VAL A 85 23.19 12.77 -15.24
C VAL A 85 21.92 12.70 -14.40
N THR A 86 21.24 13.83 -14.24
CA THR A 86 19.86 13.87 -13.74
C THR A 86 18.93 13.37 -14.85
N PRO A 87 18.04 12.38 -14.60
CA PRO A 87 17.06 11.98 -15.60
C PRO A 87 16.03 13.11 -15.80
N SER A 88 15.96 13.67 -17.01
CA SER A 88 14.89 14.59 -17.42
C SER A 88 13.69 13.77 -17.89
N SER A 89 12.62 13.74 -17.10
CA SER A 89 11.34 13.09 -17.43
C SER A 89 10.54 13.93 -18.44
N THR A 90 10.75 13.70 -19.73
CA THR A 90 10.02 14.38 -20.82
C THR A 90 8.64 13.77 -21.11
N GLY A 91 7.89 13.40 -20.07
CA GLY A 91 6.46 13.08 -20.19
C GLY A 91 5.62 14.36 -20.21
N THR A 92 4.51 14.36 -20.94
CA THR A 92 3.51 15.44 -20.85
C THR A 92 2.91 15.43 -19.44
N GLN A 93 3.24 16.43 -18.62
CA GLN A 93 2.68 16.58 -17.28
C GLN A 93 1.18 16.88 -17.35
N ALA A 94 0.40 16.32 -16.44
CA ALA A 94 -1.01 16.66 -16.30
C ALA A 94 -1.17 18.05 -15.64
N PRO A 95 -2.32 18.72 -15.85
CA PRO A 95 -2.67 19.90 -15.08
C PRO A 95 -2.65 19.61 -13.59
N VAL A 96 -2.00 20.49 -12.81
CA VAL A 96 -1.92 20.36 -11.36
C VAL A 96 -3.31 20.57 -10.75
N PRO A 97 -3.81 19.66 -9.89
CA PRO A 97 -5.06 19.85 -9.15
C PRO A 97 -5.07 21.16 -8.33
N PRO A 98 -6.24 21.74 -8.04
CA PRO A 98 -6.34 22.91 -7.18
C PRO A 98 -5.76 22.63 -5.78
N GLY A 99 -4.91 23.52 -5.30
CA GLY A 99 -4.32 23.40 -3.97
C GLY A 99 -3.05 24.23 -3.83
N LYS A 100 -2.52 24.31 -2.61
CA LYS A 100 -1.18 24.86 -2.38
C LYS A 100 -0.15 23.84 -2.83
N VAL A 101 0.63 24.16 -3.86
CA VAL A 101 1.66 23.26 -4.39
C VAL A 101 2.78 23.07 -3.36
N VAL A 102 3.10 21.81 -3.08
CA VAL A 102 4.23 21.36 -2.26
C VAL A 102 5.09 20.35 -3.01
N THR A 103 6.33 20.19 -2.58
CA THR A 103 7.31 19.29 -3.22
C THR A 103 8.26 18.72 -2.17
N ALA A 104 8.83 17.55 -2.44
CA ALA A 104 9.94 16.97 -1.68
C ALA A 104 11.12 16.66 -2.62
N PRO A 105 12.35 16.51 -2.11
CA PRO A 105 13.45 16.03 -2.93
C PRO A 105 13.16 14.62 -3.50
N PRO A 106 13.36 14.40 -4.81
CA PRO A 106 13.16 13.08 -5.40
C PRO A 106 14.26 12.09 -4.98
N GLY A 107 14.03 10.81 -5.27
CA GLY A 107 14.90 9.71 -4.90
C GLY A 107 14.40 8.90 -3.70
N VAL A 108 15.32 8.31 -2.96
CA VAL A 108 15.00 7.40 -1.84
C VAL A 108 14.40 8.16 -0.65
N GLN A 109 13.21 7.75 -0.25
CA GLN A 109 12.48 8.29 0.90
C GLN A 109 12.58 7.32 2.07
N ASN A 110 13.17 7.76 3.18
CA ASN A 110 13.25 6.97 4.42
C ASN A 110 12.20 7.42 5.45
N LYS A 111 11.30 8.32 5.07
CA LYS A 111 10.20 8.84 5.87
C LYS A 111 9.04 9.14 4.93
N THR A 112 7.82 9.00 5.43
CA THR A 112 6.60 9.26 4.69
C THR A 112 6.56 10.73 4.28
N ILE A 113 6.17 10.98 3.03
CA ILE A 113 5.88 12.32 2.54
C ILE A 113 4.42 12.64 2.90
N VAL A 114 4.22 13.71 3.65
CA VAL A 114 2.88 14.14 4.06
C VAL A 114 2.39 15.21 3.10
N VAL A 115 1.16 15.06 2.60
CA VAL A 115 0.44 16.06 1.82
C VAL A 115 -0.73 16.54 2.67
N HIS A 116 -0.61 17.75 3.20
CA HIS A 116 -1.60 18.25 4.13
C HIS A 116 -2.91 18.65 3.45
N LYS A 117 -3.95 18.85 4.27
CA LYS A 117 -5.26 19.34 3.83
C LYS A 117 -5.14 20.58 2.93
N GLY A 118 -5.67 20.49 1.71
CA GLY A 118 -5.66 21.57 0.72
C GLY A 118 -4.32 21.78 0.00
N GLU A 119 -3.34 20.91 0.24
CA GLU A 119 -2.08 20.89 -0.50
C GLU A 119 -2.15 19.93 -1.70
N VAL A 120 -1.35 20.25 -2.72
CA VAL A 120 -1.11 19.37 -3.86
C VAL A 120 0.37 19.10 -3.99
N PHE A 121 0.76 17.83 -3.92
CA PHE A 121 2.13 17.42 -4.19
C PHE A 121 2.31 17.25 -5.70
N ASP A 122 3.09 18.13 -6.31
CA ASP A 122 3.44 18.03 -7.74
C ASP A 122 4.85 17.44 -7.89
N GLY A 123 4.90 16.16 -8.26
CA GLY A 123 6.14 15.43 -8.47
C GLY A 123 6.90 15.85 -9.73
N LYS A 124 6.28 16.59 -10.66
CA LYS A 124 6.89 17.05 -11.93
C LYS A 124 7.55 15.94 -12.76
N GLY A 125 6.98 14.74 -12.72
CA GLY A 125 7.48 13.53 -13.36
C GLY A 125 8.71 12.91 -12.68
N GLN A 126 9.07 13.37 -11.47
CA GLN A 126 10.21 12.83 -10.74
C GLN A 126 9.84 11.54 -10.00
N THR A 127 10.88 10.74 -9.72
CA THR A 127 10.76 9.45 -9.04
C THR A 127 10.99 9.55 -7.55
N TYR A 128 10.13 8.89 -6.77
CA TYR A 128 10.21 8.74 -5.32
C TYR A 128 10.19 7.25 -5.00
N THR A 129 11.23 6.78 -4.32
CA THR A 129 11.45 5.35 -4.05
C THR A 129 11.36 5.09 -2.57
N GLY A 130 10.57 4.11 -2.15
CA GLY A 130 10.51 3.71 -0.75
C GLY A 130 11.85 3.14 -0.29
N GLY A 131 12.43 3.74 0.75
CA GLY A 131 13.65 3.30 1.39
C GLY A 131 13.38 2.37 2.58
N PRO A 132 14.44 1.79 3.17
CA PRO A 132 14.32 0.86 4.31
C PRO A 132 13.69 1.49 5.57
N GLY A 133 13.65 2.83 5.67
CA GLY A 133 12.90 3.50 6.74
C GLY A 133 11.37 3.39 6.61
N LEU A 134 10.87 3.00 5.43
CA LEU A 134 9.46 2.79 5.16
C LEU A 134 9.09 1.31 5.13
N GLY A 135 9.93 0.48 4.56
CA GLY A 135 9.67 -0.94 4.38
C GLY A 135 10.53 -1.51 3.27
N ASP A 136 10.44 -2.83 3.07
CA ASP A 136 11.19 -3.55 2.03
C ASP A 136 10.37 -3.79 0.75
N GLY A 137 9.10 -3.40 0.74
CA GLY A 137 8.15 -3.60 -0.36
C GLY A 137 7.57 -5.01 -0.42
N SER A 138 7.80 -5.84 0.60
CA SER A 138 7.21 -7.18 0.69
C SER A 138 5.70 -7.11 1.00
N GLN A 139 5.06 -8.27 1.19
CA GLN A 139 3.66 -8.37 1.61
C GLN A 139 3.49 -8.27 3.14
N SER A 140 4.42 -7.58 3.82
CA SER A 140 4.34 -7.35 5.27
C SER A 140 3.37 -6.20 5.58
N GLU A 141 2.40 -6.43 6.45
CA GLU A 141 1.34 -5.48 6.84
C GLU A 141 1.80 -4.35 7.79
N HIS A 142 3.09 -4.22 8.07
CA HIS A 142 3.63 -3.24 9.04
C HIS A 142 4.54 -2.19 8.41
N GLN A 143 4.46 -2.07 7.09
CA GLN A 143 5.23 -1.07 6.36
C GLN A 143 4.58 0.30 6.50
N GLN A 144 5.39 1.34 6.32
CA GLN A 144 4.93 2.72 6.35
C GLN A 144 4.64 3.17 4.91
N PRO A 145 3.63 4.00 4.70
CA PRO A 145 3.32 4.53 3.39
C PRO A 145 4.43 5.45 2.87
N LEU A 146 4.61 5.47 1.55
CA LEU A 146 5.46 6.45 0.87
C LEU A 146 4.84 7.85 0.96
N PHE A 147 3.52 7.94 0.79
CA PHE A 147 2.75 9.17 0.97
C PHE A 147 1.58 8.97 1.92
N VAL A 148 1.36 9.93 2.81
CA VAL A 148 0.06 10.11 3.48
C VAL A 148 -0.57 11.38 2.95
N VAL A 149 -1.78 11.26 2.43
CA VAL A 149 -2.57 12.36 1.89
C VAL A 149 -3.74 12.62 2.84
N GLU A 150 -3.70 13.75 3.51
CA GLU A 150 -4.78 14.18 4.39
C GLU A 150 -6.05 14.53 3.59
N ASP A 151 -7.19 14.60 4.28
CA ASP A 151 -8.48 14.95 3.70
C ASP A 151 -8.43 16.27 2.90
N GLY A 152 -8.75 16.19 1.61
CA GLY A 152 -8.70 17.27 0.62
C GLY A 152 -7.34 17.49 -0.03
N GLY A 153 -6.34 16.65 0.25
CA GLY A 153 -5.02 16.69 -0.39
C GLY A 153 -5.00 16.06 -1.78
N SER A 154 -3.93 16.26 -2.53
CA SER A 154 -3.75 15.64 -3.86
C SER A 154 -2.29 15.36 -4.18
N ILE A 155 -2.04 14.32 -4.98
CA ILE A 155 -0.74 14.04 -5.59
C ILE A 155 -0.88 14.05 -7.12
N CYS A 156 0.11 14.58 -7.82
CA CYS A 156 0.15 14.52 -9.28
C CYS A 156 1.56 14.44 -9.85
N ASN A 157 1.67 13.86 -11.05
CA ASN A 157 2.94 13.78 -11.79
C ASN A 157 4.05 13.09 -10.99
N VAL A 158 3.72 12.03 -10.24
CA VAL A 158 4.67 11.30 -9.38
C VAL A 158 5.00 9.96 -10.01
N HIS A 159 6.28 9.64 -10.17
CA HIS A 159 6.72 8.25 -10.36
C HIS A 159 7.07 7.66 -9.00
N MET A 160 6.56 6.47 -8.71
CA MET A 160 6.79 5.72 -7.48
C MET A 160 7.40 4.38 -7.84
N ASN A 161 8.27 3.88 -6.99
CA ASN A 161 8.93 2.61 -7.22
C ASN A 161 9.33 1.97 -5.88
N GLY A 162 8.77 0.80 -5.57
CA GLY A 162 9.19 -0.08 -4.50
C GLY A 162 9.18 0.51 -3.08
N GLY A 163 9.26 -0.39 -2.08
CA GLY A 163 9.45 -0.05 -0.67
C GLY A 163 8.25 0.62 0.01
N GLY A 164 7.97 0.22 1.26
CA GLY A 164 6.87 0.79 2.02
C GLY A 164 5.51 0.28 1.56
N ASP A 165 4.49 1.12 1.72
CA ASP A 165 3.09 0.81 1.47
C ASP A 165 2.37 1.88 0.63
N GLY A 166 2.93 2.21 -0.54
CA GLY A 166 2.25 3.08 -1.51
C GLY A 166 1.76 4.44 -0.98
N VAL A 167 0.54 4.81 -1.37
CA VAL A 167 -0.11 6.10 -1.04
C VAL A 167 -1.34 5.85 -0.19
N HIS A 168 -1.37 6.42 1.01
CA HIS A 168 -2.53 6.34 1.91
C HIS A 168 -3.36 7.62 1.83
N PHE A 169 -4.65 7.46 1.59
CA PHE A 169 -5.63 8.54 1.68
C PHE A 169 -6.40 8.44 3.00
N ILE A 170 -6.13 9.38 3.91
CA ILE A 170 -6.86 9.49 5.19
C ILE A 170 -8.34 9.79 4.92
N GLY A 171 -8.62 10.67 3.96
CA GLY A 171 -9.95 11.15 3.61
C GLY A 171 -10.10 11.38 2.10
N SER A 172 -10.83 12.43 1.71
CA SER A 172 -11.00 12.74 0.28
C SER A 172 -9.66 13.12 -0.35
N GLY A 173 -9.41 12.77 -1.60
CA GLY A 173 -8.16 13.14 -2.26
C GLY A 173 -8.08 12.73 -3.72
N LYS A 174 -7.00 13.15 -4.38
CA LYS A 174 -6.76 12.86 -5.80
C LYS A 174 -5.35 12.34 -6.03
N MET A 175 -5.23 11.36 -6.93
CA MET A 175 -4.00 10.88 -7.52
C MET A 175 -4.10 11.04 -9.04
N VAL A 176 -3.29 11.90 -9.64
CA VAL A 176 -3.42 12.28 -11.04
C VAL A 176 -2.11 12.11 -11.80
N ASN A 177 -2.13 11.34 -12.89
CA ASN A 177 -0.95 11.15 -13.74
C ASN A 177 0.27 10.66 -12.94
N CYS A 178 0.06 9.62 -12.14
CA CYS A 178 1.11 8.98 -11.37
C CYS A 178 1.42 7.60 -11.95
N VAL A 179 2.67 7.16 -11.80
CA VAL A 179 3.12 5.84 -12.23
C VAL A 179 3.70 5.11 -11.03
N ASN A 180 3.17 3.94 -10.70
CA ASN A 180 3.81 3.02 -9.76
C ASN A 180 4.49 1.91 -10.58
N GLU A 181 5.81 1.98 -10.68
CA GLU A 181 6.63 1.11 -11.55
C GLU A 181 6.72 -0.33 -11.03
N ASP A 182 6.63 -0.50 -9.71
CA ASP A 182 6.65 -1.79 -9.02
C ASP A 182 5.89 -1.62 -7.70
N VAL A 183 4.64 -2.06 -7.70
CA VAL A 183 3.75 -1.95 -6.54
C VAL A 183 4.30 -2.82 -5.40
N SER A 184 4.38 -2.21 -4.21
CA SER A 184 4.89 -2.80 -2.97
C SER A 184 3.87 -3.74 -2.30
N GLU A 185 3.50 -3.50 -1.04
CA GLU A 185 2.36 -4.18 -0.41
C GLU A 185 1.09 -3.84 -1.19
N ASP A 186 0.71 -2.56 -1.15
CA ASP A 186 -0.31 -1.94 -2.00
C ASP A 186 0.22 -0.71 -2.75
N ALA A 187 -0.53 -0.26 -3.77
CA ALA A 187 -0.22 1.00 -4.47
C ALA A 187 -0.96 2.18 -3.83
N VAL A 188 -2.22 1.95 -3.46
CA VAL A 188 -3.12 2.93 -2.85
C VAL A 188 -3.90 2.25 -1.73
N THR A 189 -3.93 2.89 -0.57
CA THR A 189 -4.78 2.50 0.56
C THR A 189 -5.75 3.63 0.85
N ILE A 190 -7.04 3.31 0.91
CA ILE A 190 -8.07 4.21 1.42
C ILE A 190 -8.31 3.85 2.87
N ASP A 191 -8.07 4.80 3.76
CA ASP A 191 -8.09 4.50 5.18
C ASP A 191 -9.49 4.23 5.71
N GLY A 192 -9.58 3.20 6.53
CA GLY A 192 -10.69 2.94 7.42
C GLY A 192 -10.39 3.40 8.84
N GLN A 193 -11.32 3.18 9.76
CA GLN A 193 -11.10 3.51 11.16
C GLN A 193 -9.85 2.83 11.74
N GLY A 194 -9.52 1.62 11.27
CA GLY A 194 -8.41 0.82 11.81
C GLY A 194 -7.01 1.38 11.55
N ASN A 195 -6.78 2.05 10.41
CA ASN A 195 -5.46 2.60 10.04
C ASN A 195 -5.43 4.14 10.03
N ARG A 196 -6.58 4.83 9.96
CA ARG A 196 -6.63 6.29 9.88
C ARG A 196 -5.97 7.03 11.07
N GLU A 197 -6.12 6.51 12.28
CA GLU A 197 -5.50 7.12 13.46
C GLU A 197 -3.97 7.03 13.44
N HIS A 198 -3.43 5.93 12.93
CA HIS A 198 -2.00 5.74 12.76
C HIS A 198 -1.45 6.74 11.73
N ASP A 199 -2.12 6.85 10.58
CA ASP A 199 -1.65 7.71 9.49
C ASP A 199 -1.81 9.20 9.81
N ALA A 200 -2.86 9.58 10.54
CA ALA A 200 -2.97 10.91 11.13
C ALA A 200 -1.82 11.21 12.10
N GLY A 201 -1.36 10.21 12.86
CA GLY A 201 -0.19 10.29 13.72
C GLY A 201 1.11 10.54 12.94
N ILE A 202 1.29 9.89 11.79
CA ILE A 202 2.41 10.15 10.86
C ILE A 202 2.32 11.58 10.31
N ALA A 203 1.13 11.99 9.89
CA ALA A 203 0.88 13.32 9.35
C ALA A 203 1.04 14.44 10.40
N GLY A 204 1.00 14.10 11.70
CA GLY A 204 0.93 15.07 12.79
C GLY A 204 -0.38 15.86 12.77
N GLY A 205 -1.43 15.28 12.20
CA GLY A 205 -2.71 15.91 11.90
C GLY A 205 -3.91 15.24 12.57
N SER A 206 -5.09 15.46 12.01
CA SER A 206 -6.35 14.89 12.51
C SER A 206 -6.76 13.65 11.70
N SER A 207 -7.30 12.64 12.38
CA SER A 207 -7.97 11.50 11.74
C SER A 207 -9.41 11.81 11.32
N GLU A 208 -9.90 13.03 11.58
CA GLU A 208 -11.24 13.45 11.16
C GLU A 208 -11.31 13.66 9.65
N VAL A 209 -12.35 13.09 9.03
CA VAL A 209 -12.65 13.25 7.60
C VAL A 209 -14.00 13.94 7.42
N SER A 210 -14.11 14.81 6.41
CA SER A 210 -15.38 15.49 6.13
C SER A 210 -16.34 14.57 5.37
N GLY A 211 -17.08 13.74 6.11
CA GLY A 211 -18.09 12.85 5.55
C GLY A 211 -17.48 11.60 4.91
N ARG A 212 -18.15 11.08 3.87
CA ARG A 212 -17.65 9.94 3.09
C ARG A 212 -16.49 10.42 2.21
N PRO A 213 -15.28 9.87 2.36
CA PRO A 213 -14.15 10.16 1.48
C PRO A 213 -14.50 10.02 -0.01
N GLN A 214 -14.06 10.99 -0.80
CA GLN A 214 -14.08 10.92 -2.27
C GLN A 214 -12.64 10.79 -2.77
N VAL A 215 -12.30 9.63 -3.34
CA VAL A 215 -10.94 9.36 -3.84
C VAL A 215 -10.97 9.24 -5.36
N GLU A 216 -10.17 10.05 -6.05
CA GLU A 216 -10.07 10.03 -7.50
C GLU A 216 -8.66 9.60 -7.93
N ILE A 217 -8.56 8.48 -8.62
CA ILE A 217 -7.33 7.98 -9.25
C ILE A 217 -7.53 8.13 -10.76
N ILE A 218 -6.72 9.00 -11.38
CA ILE A 218 -6.97 9.47 -12.74
C ILE A 218 -5.69 9.39 -13.57
N ASN A 219 -5.79 8.78 -14.76
CA ASN A 219 -4.70 8.64 -15.73
C ASN A 219 -3.42 8.08 -15.12
N SER A 220 -3.53 7.15 -14.17
CA SER A 220 -2.40 6.58 -13.46
C SER A 220 -2.07 5.18 -13.98
N THR A 221 -0.81 4.76 -13.84
CA THR A 221 -0.34 3.44 -14.26
C THR A 221 0.20 2.68 -13.06
N PHE A 222 -0.18 1.42 -12.92
CA PHE A 222 0.25 0.54 -11.83
C PHE A 222 0.80 -0.76 -12.41
N ASN A 223 2.04 -1.10 -12.06
CA ASN A 223 2.72 -2.27 -12.59
C ASN A 223 3.08 -3.23 -11.45
N ASN A 224 2.97 -4.54 -11.73
CA ASN A 224 3.53 -5.62 -10.90
C ASN A 224 2.97 -5.73 -9.47
N ALA A 225 1.69 -5.43 -9.25
CA ALA A 225 1.08 -5.65 -7.93
C ALA A 225 1.01 -7.16 -7.61
N SER A 226 1.70 -7.58 -6.55
CA SER A 226 1.74 -9.01 -6.21
C SER A 226 0.38 -9.52 -5.69
N ASP A 227 -0.36 -8.66 -4.96
CA ASP A 227 -1.74 -8.91 -4.56
C ASP A 227 -2.70 -7.84 -5.07
N LYS A 228 -2.78 -6.67 -4.44
CA LYS A 228 -3.80 -5.66 -4.75
C LYS A 228 -3.18 -4.32 -5.17
N VAL A 229 -3.85 -3.62 -6.07
CA VAL A 229 -3.44 -2.24 -6.44
C VAL A 229 -4.05 -1.26 -5.45
N VAL A 230 -5.38 -1.35 -5.25
CA VAL A 230 -6.11 -0.53 -4.30
C VAL A 230 -6.68 -1.39 -3.19
N GLN A 231 -6.33 -1.03 -1.96
CA GLN A 231 -6.95 -1.52 -0.74
C GLN A 231 -7.90 -0.47 -0.18
N ASP A 232 -9.12 -0.89 0.13
CA ASP A 232 -10.11 -0.02 0.75
C ASP A 232 -10.52 -0.55 2.11
N ASN A 233 -10.08 0.15 3.16
CA ASN A 233 -10.33 -0.19 4.54
C ASN A 233 -11.59 0.51 5.10
N GLY A 234 -12.25 1.38 4.32
CA GLY A 234 -13.32 2.23 4.81
C GLY A 234 -14.45 2.46 3.81
N ALA A 235 -15.51 3.13 4.25
CA ALA A 235 -16.55 3.57 3.33
C ALA A 235 -16.05 4.74 2.48
N ALA A 236 -16.06 4.63 1.16
CA ALA A 236 -15.59 5.68 0.25
C ALA A 236 -16.36 5.69 -1.09
N ASP A 237 -16.40 6.85 -1.74
CA ASP A 237 -16.74 6.96 -3.15
C ASP A 237 -15.42 7.03 -3.93
N VAL A 238 -15.21 6.12 -4.87
CA VAL A 238 -13.94 6.01 -5.59
C VAL A 238 -14.17 6.12 -7.08
N VAL A 239 -13.34 6.92 -7.75
CA VAL A 239 -13.27 6.99 -9.21
C VAL A 239 -11.90 6.54 -9.66
N MET A 240 -11.87 5.54 -10.54
CA MET A 240 -10.71 5.15 -11.33
C MET A 240 -11.01 5.48 -12.79
N SER A 241 -10.26 6.38 -13.41
CA SER A 241 -10.54 6.83 -14.77
C SER A 241 -9.29 7.04 -15.62
N GLY A 242 -9.25 6.39 -16.78
CA GLY A 242 -8.10 6.48 -17.68
C GLY A 242 -6.88 5.71 -17.17
N ASP A 243 -7.05 4.86 -16.15
CA ASP A 243 -5.96 4.16 -15.51
C ASP A 243 -5.55 2.91 -16.29
N THR A 244 -4.27 2.54 -16.13
CA THR A 244 -3.71 1.31 -16.67
C THR A 244 -3.16 0.45 -15.54
N VAL A 245 -3.48 -0.84 -15.54
CA VAL A 245 -2.88 -1.81 -14.63
C VAL A 245 -2.22 -2.91 -15.46
N ASN A 246 -0.96 -3.22 -15.15
CA ASN A 246 -0.21 -4.29 -15.80
C ASN A 246 0.31 -5.25 -14.73
N GLY A 247 -0.42 -6.34 -14.51
CA GLY A 247 -0.08 -7.33 -13.48
C GLY A 247 -0.64 -6.93 -12.12
N ALA A 248 -1.70 -7.63 -11.69
CA ALA A 248 -2.21 -7.55 -10.33
C ALA A 248 -2.92 -8.85 -9.95
N GLY A 249 -2.95 -9.20 -8.66
CA GLY A 249 -3.90 -10.17 -8.15
C GLY A 249 -5.34 -9.64 -8.29
N LYS A 250 -5.58 -8.48 -7.67
CA LYS A 250 -6.85 -7.74 -7.65
C LYS A 250 -6.58 -6.28 -7.98
N VAL A 251 -7.42 -5.64 -8.79
CA VAL A 251 -7.27 -4.19 -9.00
C VAL A 251 -7.77 -3.42 -7.78
N PHE A 252 -8.97 -3.75 -7.30
CA PHE A 252 -9.58 -3.09 -6.15
C PHE A 252 -10.14 -4.12 -5.17
N ARG A 253 -9.73 -4.01 -3.90
CA ARG A 253 -10.15 -4.91 -2.83
C ARG A 253 -10.64 -4.10 -1.63
N THR A 254 -11.90 -4.28 -1.25
CA THR A 254 -12.34 -3.89 0.10
C THR A 254 -11.71 -4.83 1.13
N ASN A 255 -11.46 -4.36 2.35
CA ASN A 255 -10.81 -5.18 3.36
C ASN A 255 -11.54 -6.51 3.59
N GLY A 256 -10.78 -7.61 3.61
CA GLY A 256 -11.33 -8.95 3.58
C GLY A 256 -12.06 -9.35 4.85
N GLY A 257 -13.24 -9.97 4.70
CA GLY A 257 -14.08 -10.37 5.82
C GLY A 257 -14.84 -9.24 6.53
N HIS A 258 -14.62 -7.99 6.12
CA HIS A 258 -15.35 -6.83 6.62
C HIS A 258 -16.61 -6.61 5.78
N ASN A 259 -17.77 -6.83 6.40
CA ASN A 259 -19.06 -6.77 5.71
C ASN A 259 -19.70 -5.38 5.75
N GLU A 260 -19.15 -4.50 6.58
CA GLU A 260 -19.62 -3.15 6.86
C GLU A 260 -19.08 -2.09 5.89
N ILE A 261 -18.10 -2.44 5.05
CA ILE A 261 -17.48 -1.51 4.11
C ILE A 261 -18.45 -1.18 2.98
N ASP A 262 -18.83 0.10 2.89
CA ASP A 262 -19.84 0.59 1.97
C ASP A 262 -19.20 1.39 0.83
N THR A 263 -18.35 0.77 0.02
CA THR A 263 -17.62 1.46 -1.04
C THR A 263 -18.44 1.59 -2.33
N HIS A 264 -18.41 2.73 -3.00
CA HIS A 264 -18.97 2.89 -4.34
C HIS A 264 -17.86 3.20 -5.35
N LEU A 265 -17.44 2.19 -6.10
CA LEU A 265 -16.39 2.30 -7.11
C LEU A 265 -16.97 2.59 -8.50
N GLN A 266 -16.38 3.55 -9.20
CA GLN A 266 -16.61 3.80 -10.61
C GLN A 266 -15.30 3.57 -11.37
N VAL A 267 -15.32 2.68 -12.36
CA VAL A 267 -14.17 2.42 -13.25
C VAL A 267 -14.56 2.83 -14.66
N ALA A 268 -13.83 3.78 -15.25
CA ALA A 268 -14.16 4.34 -16.55
C ALA A 268 -12.93 4.49 -17.46
N ASN A 269 -13.01 3.97 -18.69
CA ASN A 269 -11.96 4.15 -19.71
C ASN A 269 -10.59 3.59 -19.29
N CYS A 270 -10.57 2.47 -18.58
CA CYS A 270 -9.34 1.85 -18.08
C CYS A 270 -8.91 0.62 -18.89
N ASP A 271 -7.63 0.28 -18.84
CA ASP A 271 -7.04 -0.92 -19.45
C ASP A 271 -6.30 -1.74 -18.38
N PHE A 272 -6.88 -2.87 -17.96
CA PHE A 272 -6.38 -3.71 -16.88
C PHE A 272 -5.94 -5.08 -17.41
N ASN A 273 -4.63 -5.25 -17.57
CA ASN A 273 -4.01 -6.42 -18.18
C ASN A 273 -3.28 -7.26 -17.13
N GLN A 274 -3.20 -8.56 -17.39
CA GLN A 274 -2.56 -9.57 -16.55
C GLN A 274 -3.14 -9.60 -15.12
N ILE A 275 -4.47 -9.53 -15.03
CA ILE A 275 -5.17 -9.61 -13.74
C ILE A 275 -5.42 -11.07 -13.37
N GLN A 276 -4.96 -11.50 -12.19
CA GLN A 276 -4.96 -12.92 -11.82
C GLN A 276 -6.29 -13.38 -11.19
N GLU A 277 -7.01 -12.50 -10.49
CA GLU A 277 -8.27 -12.86 -9.81
C GLU A 277 -9.45 -12.00 -10.26
N ALA A 278 -9.42 -10.70 -9.95
CA ALA A 278 -10.56 -9.83 -10.20
C ALA A 278 -10.23 -8.35 -10.38
N VAL A 279 -11.09 -7.61 -11.09
CA VAL A 279 -11.03 -6.14 -11.08
C VAL A 279 -11.56 -5.60 -9.76
N PHE A 280 -12.76 -6.01 -9.33
CA PHE A 280 -13.33 -5.61 -8.04
C PHE A 280 -13.65 -6.84 -7.20
N ARG A 281 -13.11 -6.91 -5.99
CA ARG A 281 -13.41 -7.97 -5.02
C ARG A 281 -13.90 -7.38 -3.70
N THR A 282 -15.07 -7.83 -3.26
CA THR A 282 -15.65 -7.43 -1.96
C THR A 282 -16.34 -8.59 -1.26
N ASP A 283 -16.32 -8.57 0.07
CA ASP A 283 -17.20 -9.40 0.92
C ASP A 283 -18.40 -8.61 1.46
N ALA A 284 -18.32 -7.27 1.43
CA ALA A 284 -19.37 -6.40 1.92
C ALA A 284 -20.54 -6.32 0.94
N ALA A 285 -21.75 -6.50 1.46
CA ALA A 285 -22.99 -6.50 0.66
C ALA A 285 -23.39 -5.09 0.17
N SER A 286 -22.92 -4.04 0.84
CA SER A 286 -23.23 -2.64 0.49
C SER A 286 -22.27 -2.07 -0.54
N ALA A 287 -21.06 -2.63 -0.67
CA ALA A 287 -20.08 -2.14 -1.63
C ALA A 287 -20.53 -2.44 -3.07
N THR A 288 -20.41 -1.48 -3.97
CA THR A 288 -20.84 -1.57 -5.36
C THR A 288 -19.77 -1.11 -6.33
N VAL A 289 -19.84 -1.60 -7.57
CA VAL A 289 -18.98 -1.15 -8.67
C VAL A 289 -19.79 -0.87 -9.94
N SER A 290 -19.41 0.19 -10.65
CA SER A 290 -19.86 0.47 -12.02
C SER A 290 -18.67 0.43 -12.97
N LEU A 291 -18.73 -0.42 -13.99
CA LEU A 291 -17.70 -0.57 -15.01
C LEU A 291 -18.19 0.04 -16.33
N THR A 292 -17.40 0.91 -16.94
CA THR A 292 -17.73 1.54 -18.23
C THR A 292 -16.49 1.67 -19.10
N ASN A 293 -16.56 1.17 -20.33
CA ASN A 293 -15.42 1.18 -21.26
C ASN A 293 -14.13 0.63 -20.61
N LEU A 294 -14.27 -0.47 -19.86
CA LEU A 294 -13.16 -1.18 -19.27
C LEU A 294 -12.70 -2.26 -20.27
N LYS A 295 -11.40 -2.27 -20.57
CA LYS A 295 -10.75 -3.40 -21.20
C LYS A 295 -10.00 -4.19 -20.14
N THR A 296 -10.28 -5.47 -20.02
CA THR A 296 -9.56 -6.33 -19.06
C THR A 296 -9.48 -7.78 -19.49
N ASP A 297 -8.44 -8.48 -19.03
CA ASP A 297 -8.29 -9.93 -19.14
C ASP A 297 -8.55 -10.68 -17.81
N ALA A 298 -9.06 -9.98 -16.80
CA ALA A 298 -9.37 -10.58 -15.51
C ALA A 298 -10.33 -11.77 -15.66
N PRO A 299 -10.08 -12.90 -14.98
CA PRO A 299 -11.01 -14.04 -14.96
C PRO A 299 -12.40 -13.65 -14.46
N ASN A 300 -12.46 -12.73 -13.50
CA ASN A 300 -13.69 -12.15 -12.99
C ASN A 300 -13.57 -10.62 -13.08
N GLU A 301 -14.54 -9.94 -13.67
CA GLU A 301 -14.57 -8.49 -13.52
C GLU A 301 -14.99 -8.15 -12.08
N VAL A 302 -15.93 -8.91 -11.52
CA VAL A 302 -16.41 -8.71 -10.15
C VAL A 302 -16.50 -10.02 -9.38
N ILE A 303 -16.00 -10.01 -8.15
CA ILE A 303 -16.29 -11.02 -7.13
C ILE A 303 -17.03 -10.33 -5.98
N ALA A 304 -18.31 -10.65 -5.80
CA ALA A 304 -19.16 -10.01 -4.79
C ALA A 304 -20.24 -10.97 -4.24
N PRO A 305 -20.84 -10.67 -3.06
CA PRO A 305 -21.97 -11.43 -2.52
C PRO A 305 -23.20 -11.53 -3.44
N SER A 306 -23.45 -10.50 -4.25
CA SER A 306 -24.61 -10.42 -5.14
C SER A 306 -24.28 -9.73 -6.47
N ASN A 307 -24.87 -10.24 -7.56
CA ASN A 307 -24.75 -9.64 -8.89
C ASN A 307 -25.31 -8.21 -8.95
N SER A 308 -26.23 -7.83 -8.06
CA SER A 308 -26.79 -6.48 -8.00
C SER A 308 -25.77 -5.41 -7.59
N GLN A 309 -24.62 -5.82 -7.06
CA GLN A 309 -23.54 -4.92 -6.65
C GLN A 309 -22.70 -4.45 -7.85
N ALA A 310 -22.92 -5.00 -9.04
CA ALA A 310 -22.17 -4.66 -10.23
C ALA A 310 -23.07 -4.12 -11.35
N SER A 311 -22.65 -3.00 -11.93
CA SER A 311 -23.22 -2.42 -13.14
C SER A 311 -22.17 -2.44 -14.26
N GLY A 312 -22.58 -2.79 -15.48
CA GLY A 312 -21.70 -2.83 -16.66
C GLY A 312 -20.72 -4.02 -16.70
N ALA A 313 -20.71 -4.86 -15.67
CA ALA A 313 -19.87 -6.06 -15.64
C ALA A 313 -20.45 -7.20 -16.49
N THR A 314 -19.58 -7.91 -17.20
CA THR A 314 -19.90 -9.08 -18.02
C THR A 314 -19.53 -10.41 -17.36
N SER A 315 -18.61 -10.39 -16.37
CA SER A 315 -18.19 -11.55 -15.59
C SER A 315 -18.28 -11.26 -14.09
N ILE A 316 -19.28 -11.85 -13.43
CA ILE A 316 -19.51 -11.70 -11.99
C ILE A 316 -19.51 -13.10 -11.35
N SER A 317 -18.77 -13.25 -10.26
CA SER A 317 -18.77 -14.48 -9.46
C SER A 317 -18.83 -14.17 -7.96
N HIS A 318 -18.82 -15.23 -7.15
CA HIS A 318 -18.81 -15.13 -5.70
C HIS A 318 -17.75 -16.09 -5.14
N LYS A 319 -16.99 -15.60 -4.16
CA LYS A 319 -15.99 -16.35 -3.42
C LYS A 319 -15.98 -15.83 -1.99
N GLY A 320 -16.32 -16.68 -1.03
CA GLY A 320 -16.29 -16.30 0.38
C GLY A 320 -14.87 -16.02 0.89
N TYR A 321 -14.77 -15.16 1.90
CA TYR A 321 -13.53 -14.92 2.61
C TYR A 321 -13.00 -16.19 3.29
N SER A 322 -11.70 -16.44 3.19
CA SER A 322 -11.06 -17.69 3.65
C SER A 322 -10.00 -17.47 4.73
N GLY A 323 -9.87 -16.25 5.25
CA GLY A 323 -8.63 -15.80 5.91
C GLY A 323 -7.57 -15.49 4.87
#